data_AF-A0A834EW47-F1
#
_entry.id   AF-A0A834EW47-F1
#
_cell.length_a   1.000
_cell.length_b   1.000
_cell.length_c   1.000
_cell.angle_alpha   90.00
_cell.angle_beta   90.00
_cell.angle_gamma   90.00
#
_symmetry.space_group_name_H-M   'P 1'
#
loop_
_entity.id
_entity.type
_entity.pdbx_description
1 polymer ?
#
loop_
_entity_poly.entity_id
_entity_poly.type
_entity_poly.pdbx_seq_one_letter_code
_entity_poly.pdbx_strand_id
1 'polypeptide(L)'
;MWGNKFGVLLFLYSVLLTKGIENIKNEIEDSTEPLIDPVYGHGSQSLINLLLTGHAVSNVWDGDRECSGMKLLGIHEQAAVGFLTLMEALRYCKVGSYLKSPKFPIWIVGSETHLTVFFAKDMALVAPEAPSEQARRVFQTYDPEDNGFIPDSLLEDVMKALDLVSDPEYINLMKNKLDPEGLGIILLGPFLQEFFPDQGSSGPESFTVYHYNGLKQSNHSEKV
;
A
#
# COMPACT_ATOMS: atom_id res chain seq x y z
N MET A 1 -21.30 20.74 10.13
CA MET A 1 -20.07 20.91 10.93
C MET A 1 -18.92 21.48 10.10
N TRP A 2 -18.70 21.03 8.86
CA TRP A 2 -17.60 21.46 7.98
C TRP A 2 -17.86 22.74 7.15
N GLY A 3 -19.12 23.10 6.92
CA GLY A 3 -19.51 24.25 6.09
C GLY A 3 -19.37 25.63 6.75
N ASN A 4 -18.88 25.69 7.99
CA ASN A 4 -18.61 26.96 8.66
C ASN A 4 -17.28 27.56 8.18
N LYS A 5 -17.09 28.87 8.39
CA LYS A 5 -15.87 29.59 8.02
C LYS A 5 -14.64 28.84 8.56
N PHE A 6 -13.72 28.46 7.67
CA PHE A 6 -12.49 27.71 7.97
C PHE A 6 -12.66 26.28 8.50
N GLY A 7 -13.84 25.65 8.37
CA GLY A 7 -14.09 24.31 8.94
C GLY A 7 -13.06 23.25 8.55
N VAL A 8 -12.67 23.21 7.27
CA VAL A 8 -11.64 22.26 6.77
C VAL A 8 -10.25 22.58 7.34
N LEU A 9 -9.89 23.86 7.45
CA LEU A 9 -8.60 24.28 8.03
C LEU A 9 -8.52 23.99 9.53
N LEU A 10 -9.61 24.23 10.27
CA LEU A 10 -9.67 23.90 11.69
C LEU A 10 -9.59 22.40 11.93
N PHE A 11 -10.23 21.60 11.08
CA PHE A 11 -10.07 20.15 11.12
C PHE A 11 -8.62 19.75 10.85
N LEU A 12 -7.99 20.30 9.82
CA LEU A 12 -6.58 20.04 9.55
C LEU A 12 -5.70 20.39 10.77
N TYR A 13 -5.88 21.57 11.38
CA TYR A 13 -5.15 21.91 12.61
C TYR A 13 -5.42 20.92 13.74
N SER A 14 -6.66 20.42 13.88
CA SER A 14 -6.96 19.40 14.88
C SER A 14 -6.18 18.10 14.65
N VAL A 15 -6.02 17.66 13.39
CA VAL A 15 -5.23 16.48 13.03
C VAL A 15 -3.74 16.71 13.32
N LEU A 16 -3.19 17.85 12.85
CA LEU A 16 -1.78 18.18 13.03
C LEU A 16 -1.40 18.30 14.53
N LEU A 17 -2.26 18.93 15.33
CA LEU A 17 -2.02 19.09 16.77
C LEU A 17 -2.21 17.77 17.53
N THR A 18 -3.12 16.89 17.09
CA THR A 18 -3.33 15.58 17.71
C THR A 18 -2.14 14.65 17.46
N LYS A 19 -1.59 14.64 16.24
CA LYS A 19 -0.40 13.86 15.89
C LYS A 19 0.87 14.45 16.52
N GLY A 20 0.96 15.79 16.58
CA GLY A 20 2.12 16.54 17.03
C GLY A 20 3.06 16.91 15.88
N ILE A 21 3.45 18.19 15.81
CA ILE A 21 4.26 18.74 14.71
C ILE A 21 5.62 18.05 14.58
N GLU A 22 6.29 17.79 15.70
CA GLU A 22 7.59 17.13 15.67
C GLU A 22 7.50 15.67 15.21
N ASN A 23 6.42 14.96 15.56
CA ASN A 23 6.19 13.60 15.06
C ASN A 23 5.98 13.61 13.54
N ILE A 24 5.24 14.58 13.02
CA ILE A 24 5.02 14.74 11.57
C ILE A 24 6.35 15.02 10.87
N LYS A 25 7.16 15.95 11.38
CA LYS A 25 8.48 16.26 10.79
C LYS A 25 9.43 15.06 10.78
N ASN A 26 9.35 14.19 11.78
CA ASN A 26 10.16 12.98 11.85
C ASN A 26 9.70 11.88 10.87
N GLU A 27 8.43 11.91 10.44
CA GLU A 27 7.86 10.96 9.47
C GLU A 27 8.01 11.42 8.02
N ILE A 28 8.13 12.72 7.77
CA ILE A 28 8.35 13.29 6.45
C ILE A 28 9.85 13.20 6.11
N GLU A 29 10.18 12.55 4.99
CA GLU A 29 11.56 12.34 4.55
C GLU A 29 12.27 13.67 4.19
N ASP A 30 11.56 14.57 3.51
CA ASP A 30 12.04 15.92 3.19
C ASP A 30 11.22 16.99 3.94
N SER A 31 11.75 17.47 5.06
CA SER A 31 11.11 18.52 5.87
C SER A 31 10.94 19.88 5.16
N THR A 32 11.53 20.05 3.98
CA THR A 32 11.33 21.25 3.14
C THR A 32 10.08 21.17 2.28
N GLU A 33 9.53 19.96 2.05
CA GLU A 33 8.28 19.80 1.31
C GLU A 33 7.07 20.22 2.15
N PRO A 34 6.23 21.15 1.64
CA PRO A 34 5.05 21.58 2.36
C PRO A 34 3.93 20.53 2.27
N LEU A 35 3.17 20.35 3.36
CA LEU A 35 1.97 19.49 3.37
C LEU A 35 0.86 19.98 2.42
N ILE A 36 0.85 21.27 2.13
CA ILE A 36 -0.07 21.91 1.18
C ILE A 36 0.77 22.72 0.22
N ASP A 37 0.61 22.45 -1.08
CA ASP A 37 1.28 23.20 -2.13
C ASP A 37 0.94 24.70 -2.02
N PRO A 38 1.93 25.59 -1.94
CA PRO A 38 1.70 27.01 -1.68
C PRO A 38 1.13 27.76 -2.89
N VAL A 39 1.17 27.18 -4.09
CA VAL A 39 0.73 27.82 -5.34
C VAL A 39 -0.68 27.38 -5.70
N TYR A 40 -0.92 26.07 -5.69
CA TYR A 40 -2.15 25.43 -6.16
C TYR A 40 -3.03 24.91 -5.03
N GLY A 41 -2.51 24.80 -3.80
CA GLY A 41 -3.27 24.38 -2.63
C GLY A 41 -3.54 22.87 -2.56
N HIS A 42 -2.82 22.06 -3.35
CA HIS A 42 -2.94 20.60 -3.32
C HIS A 42 -2.34 20.02 -2.04
N GLY A 43 -3.00 19.03 -1.44
CA GLY A 43 -2.41 18.27 -0.34
C GLY A 43 -1.31 17.36 -0.86
N SER A 44 -0.17 17.31 -0.16
CA SER A 44 0.92 16.38 -0.48
C SER A 44 0.52 14.93 -0.16
N GLN A 45 1.28 13.96 -0.66
CA GLN A 45 1.05 12.55 -0.32
C GLN A 45 1.20 12.28 1.19
N SER A 46 2.13 12.95 1.86
CA SER A 46 2.26 12.91 3.33
C SER A 46 1.00 13.40 4.04
N LEU A 47 0.35 14.46 3.53
CA LEU A 47 -0.92 14.93 4.10
C LEU A 47 -2.05 13.91 3.87
N ILE A 48 -2.12 13.33 2.67
CA ILE A 48 -3.11 12.29 2.34
C ILE A 48 -2.93 11.09 3.27
N ASN A 49 -1.70 10.57 3.39
CA ASN A 49 -1.39 9.44 4.26
C ASN A 49 -1.69 9.76 5.73
N LEU A 50 -1.34 10.96 6.21
CA LEU A 50 -1.68 11.38 7.57
C LEU A 50 -3.18 11.32 7.84
N LEU A 51 -4.01 11.72 6.87
CA LEU A 51 -5.46 11.68 6.98
C LEU A 51 -6.04 10.25 6.89
N LEU A 52 -5.40 9.36 6.14
CA LEU A 52 -5.86 7.98 5.93
C LEU A 52 -5.40 7.01 7.03
N THR A 53 -4.18 7.18 7.52
CA THR A 53 -3.49 6.20 8.38
C THR A 53 -3.00 6.81 9.69
N GLY A 54 -3.02 8.14 9.83
CA GLY A 54 -2.41 8.79 10.98
C GLY A 54 -0.87 8.87 10.91
N HIS A 55 -0.26 8.48 9.80
CA HIS A 55 1.19 8.56 9.56
C HIS A 55 1.51 9.43 8.35
N ALA A 56 2.43 10.39 8.51
CA ALA A 56 2.76 11.41 7.50
C ALA A 56 3.86 10.99 6.51
N VAL A 57 4.08 9.69 6.33
CA VAL A 57 5.05 9.17 5.35
C VAL A 57 4.65 9.57 3.93
N SER A 58 5.62 9.85 3.06
CA SER A 58 5.39 10.24 1.66
C SER A 58 5.06 9.05 0.76
N ASN A 59 5.46 7.84 1.17
CA ASN A 59 5.39 6.67 0.32
C ASN A 59 4.07 5.90 0.49
N VAL A 60 3.70 5.15 -0.55
CA VAL A 60 2.42 4.45 -0.64
C VAL A 60 2.56 2.92 -0.64
N TRP A 61 3.77 2.40 -0.44
CA TRP A 61 4.03 0.96 -0.33
C TRP A 61 4.00 0.50 1.13
N ASP A 62 3.92 -0.82 1.33
CA ASP A 62 3.94 -1.43 2.65
C ASP A 62 5.37 -1.54 3.18
N GLY A 63 5.55 -1.23 4.47
CA GLY A 63 6.80 -1.37 5.21
C GLY A 63 7.89 -0.39 4.79
N ASP A 64 8.92 -0.32 5.61
CA ASP A 64 10.10 0.47 5.30
C ASP A 64 10.95 -0.23 4.24
N ARG A 65 11.62 0.55 3.38
CA ARG A 65 12.57 0.05 2.39
C ARG A 65 13.92 0.68 2.63
N GLU A 66 14.98 -0.06 2.30
CA GLU A 66 16.34 0.48 2.30
C GLU A 66 16.81 0.63 0.85
N CYS A 67 17.19 1.84 0.47
CA CYS A 67 17.69 2.13 -0.87
C CYS A 67 19.03 2.87 -0.73
N SER A 68 20.12 2.22 -1.16
CA SER A 68 21.48 2.82 -1.14
C SER A 68 21.90 3.38 0.23
N GLY A 69 21.52 2.71 1.33
CA GLY A 69 21.79 3.14 2.71
C GLY A 69 20.85 4.21 3.24
N MET A 70 19.85 4.63 2.47
CA MET A 70 18.76 5.50 2.91
C MET A 70 17.55 4.65 3.29
N LYS A 71 17.03 4.86 4.50
CA LYS A 71 15.80 4.24 4.96
C LYS A 71 14.61 5.09 4.51
N LEU A 72 13.75 4.52 3.67
CA LEU A 72 12.52 5.11 3.18
C LEU A 72 11.34 4.54 3.96
N LEU A 73 10.50 5.39 4.52
CA LEU A 73 9.40 4.96 5.39
C LEU A 73 8.16 4.65 4.57
N GLY A 74 7.53 3.50 4.82
CA GLY A 74 6.27 3.12 4.16
C GLY A 74 5.08 3.09 5.10
N ILE A 75 4.01 2.43 4.66
CA ILE A 75 2.79 2.22 5.45
C ILE A 75 2.95 0.94 6.28
N HIS A 76 2.64 0.99 7.57
CA HIS A 76 2.85 -0.16 8.48
C HIS A 76 1.57 -0.91 8.84
N GLU A 77 0.40 -0.36 8.54
CA GLU A 77 -0.88 -0.98 8.90
C GLU A 77 -1.96 -0.81 7.84
N GLN A 78 -2.86 -1.79 7.77
CA GLN A 78 -4.02 -1.76 6.88
C GLN A 78 -4.96 -0.60 7.24
N ALA A 79 -5.14 0.32 6.29
CA ALA A 79 -5.93 1.52 6.46
C ALA A 79 -7.44 1.21 6.51
N ALA A 80 -8.22 2.07 7.17
CA ALA A 80 -9.68 1.95 7.15
C ALA A 80 -10.26 2.35 5.78
N VAL A 81 -9.67 3.37 5.16
CA VAL A 81 -9.97 3.86 3.81
C VAL A 81 -8.72 3.71 2.97
N GLY A 82 -8.86 3.16 1.78
CA GLY A 82 -7.73 2.87 0.91
C GLY A 82 -7.29 4.07 0.09
N PHE A 83 -6.16 3.89 -0.59
CA PHE A 83 -5.66 4.84 -1.57
C PHE A 83 -5.27 4.10 -2.85
N LEU A 84 -5.66 4.64 -3.98
CA LEU A 84 -5.26 4.21 -5.32
C LEU A 84 -4.79 5.44 -6.09
N THR A 85 -3.90 5.26 -7.05
CA THR A 85 -3.41 6.37 -7.86
C THR A 85 -3.24 5.98 -9.32
N LEU A 86 -3.56 6.92 -10.21
CA LEU A 86 -3.27 6.80 -11.64
C LEU A 86 -1.78 6.55 -11.89
N MET A 87 -0.90 7.08 -11.03
CA MET A 87 0.54 6.91 -11.14
C MET A 87 0.97 5.44 -11.09
N GLU A 88 0.23 4.59 -10.37
CA GLU A 88 0.50 3.16 -10.35
C GLU A 88 0.09 2.48 -11.67
N ALA A 89 -1.05 2.86 -12.24
CA ALA A 89 -1.48 2.36 -13.55
C ALA A 89 -0.49 2.76 -14.66
N LEU A 90 0.16 3.92 -14.51
CA LEU A 90 1.23 4.42 -15.37
C LEU A 90 2.62 3.87 -15.01
N ARG A 91 2.73 2.99 -14.00
CA ARG A 91 3.97 2.34 -13.55
C ARG A 91 5.02 3.28 -12.94
N TYR A 92 4.63 4.46 -12.47
CA TYR A 92 5.52 5.37 -11.74
C TYR A 92 5.72 4.97 -10.27
N CYS A 93 4.75 4.29 -9.66
CA CYS A 93 4.86 3.78 -8.30
C CYS A 93 4.09 2.47 -8.13
N LYS A 94 4.24 1.84 -6.97
CA LYS A 94 3.54 0.62 -6.56
C LYS A 94 2.86 0.89 -5.23
N VAL A 95 1.53 0.90 -5.21
CA VAL A 95 0.76 1.05 -3.97
C VAL A 95 0.73 -0.30 -3.26
N GLY A 96 0.97 -0.29 -1.96
CA GLY A 96 1.01 -1.45 -1.09
C GLY A 96 -0.38 -2.02 -0.78
N SER A 97 -0.41 -3.25 -0.30
CA SER A 97 -1.62 -3.97 0.10
C SER A 97 -2.39 -3.26 1.22
N TYR A 98 -1.70 -2.57 2.12
CA TYR A 98 -2.31 -1.87 3.25
C TYR A 98 -3.18 -0.68 2.83
N LEU A 99 -2.93 -0.12 1.65
CA LEU A 99 -3.75 0.92 1.03
C LEU A 99 -4.69 0.38 -0.05
N LYS A 100 -4.30 -0.71 -0.75
CA LYS A 100 -5.12 -1.33 -1.81
C LYS A 100 -6.28 -2.17 -1.27
N SER A 101 -6.08 -2.87 -0.17
CA SER A 101 -7.09 -3.68 0.50
C SER A 101 -7.43 -3.07 1.86
N PRO A 102 -8.14 -1.91 1.91
CA PRO A 102 -8.52 -1.27 3.16
C PRO A 102 -9.57 -2.08 3.93
N LYS A 103 -9.85 -1.72 5.19
CA LYS A 103 -10.86 -2.41 6.02
C LYS A 103 -12.30 -2.24 5.52
N PHE A 104 -12.58 -1.15 4.80
CA PHE A 104 -13.88 -0.87 4.18
C PHE A 104 -13.68 -0.62 2.70
N PRO A 105 -14.63 -1.00 1.82
CA PRO A 105 -14.51 -0.87 0.36
C PRO A 105 -14.71 0.59 -0.08
N ILE A 106 -13.84 1.46 0.40
CA ILE A 106 -13.81 2.89 0.18
C ILE A 106 -12.35 3.24 -0.08
N TRP A 107 -12.10 3.89 -1.20
CA TRP A 107 -10.80 4.34 -1.63
C TRP A 107 -10.83 5.80 -2.00
N ILE A 108 -9.76 6.51 -1.68
CA ILE A 108 -9.42 7.75 -2.35
C ILE A 108 -8.61 7.40 -3.60
N VAL A 109 -9.01 7.93 -4.75
CA VAL A 109 -8.31 7.74 -6.02
C VAL A 109 -7.70 9.07 -6.45
N GLY A 110 -6.36 9.11 -6.48
CA GLY A 110 -5.59 10.26 -6.94
C GLY A 110 -5.30 10.24 -8.44
N SER A 111 -5.61 11.34 -9.12
CA SER A 111 -5.03 11.69 -10.42
C SER A 111 -3.85 12.66 -10.23
N GLU A 112 -3.35 13.23 -11.33
CA GLU A 112 -2.31 14.27 -11.28
C GLU A 112 -2.72 15.51 -10.48
N THR A 113 -4.01 15.86 -10.48
CA THR A 113 -4.48 17.15 -9.93
C THR A 113 -5.74 17.05 -9.07
N HIS A 114 -6.37 15.87 -9.00
CA HIS A 114 -7.67 15.73 -8.36
C HIS A 114 -7.80 14.42 -7.56
N LEU A 115 -8.44 14.51 -6.40
CA LEU A 115 -8.78 13.37 -5.57
C LEU A 115 -10.27 13.07 -5.73
N THR A 116 -10.60 11.79 -5.88
CA THR A 116 -11.99 11.33 -5.96
C THR A 116 -12.22 10.20 -4.98
N VAL A 117 -13.48 10.01 -4.57
CA VAL A 117 -13.88 8.88 -3.74
C VAL A 117 -14.45 7.80 -4.64
N PHE A 118 -13.89 6.61 -4.52
CA PHE A 118 -14.36 5.41 -5.18
C PHE A 118 -14.77 4.42 -4.11
N PHE A 119 -15.99 3.89 -4.16
CA PHE A 119 -16.44 2.96 -3.13
C PHE A 119 -17.39 1.90 -3.69
N ALA A 120 -17.47 0.79 -3.00
CA ALA A 120 -18.44 -0.27 -3.25
C ALA A 120 -19.21 -0.56 -1.96
N LYS A 121 -20.23 -1.40 -2.07
CA LYS A 121 -20.98 -1.90 -0.89
C LYS A 121 -20.60 -3.33 -0.51
N ASP A 122 -19.87 -3.99 -1.39
CA ASP A 122 -19.48 -5.38 -1.21
C ASP A 122 -18.17 -5.46 -0.41
N MET A 123 -18.25 -6.03 0.79
CA MET A 123 -17.08 -6.25 1.64
C MET A 123 -16.18 -7.36 1.10
N ALA A 124 -16.65 -8.24 0.20
CA ALA A 124 -15.80 -9.26 -0.42
C ALA A 124 -14.69 -8.64 -1.30
N LEU A 125 -14.83 -7.38 -1.70
CA LEU A 125 -13.80 -6.62 -2.40
C LEU A 125 -12.64 -6.19 -1.48
N VAL A 126 -12.84 -6.27 -0.17
CA VAL A 126 -11.87 -5.92 0.85
C VAL A 126 -11.75 -7.04 1.86
N ALA A 127 -10.84 -7.96 1.59
CA ALA A 127 -10.48 -9.01 2.54
C ALA A 127 -9.24 -8.58 3.35
N PRO A 128 -9.06 -9.15 4.57
CA PRO A 128 -7.73 -9.22 5.18
C PRO A 128 -6.71 -9.72 4.15
N GLU A 129 -5.47 -9.23 4.25
CA GLU A 129 -4.36 -9.63 3.38
C GLU A 129 -4.37 -11.15 3.18
N ALA A 130 -4.47 -11.61 1.93
CA ALA A 130 -4.43 -13.03 1.64
C ALA A 130 -3.06 -13.59 2.07
N PRO A 131 -2.96 -14.83 2.59
CA PRO A 131 -1.67 -15.41 2.98
C PRO A 131 -0.59 -15.33 1.89
N SER A 132 -0.99 -15.42 0.62
CA SER A 132 -0.10 -15.25 -0.53
C SER A 132 0.45 -13.83 -0.70
N GLU A 133 -0.33 -12.80 -0.39
CA GLU A 133 0.13 -11.41 -0.45
C GLU A 133 1.06 -11.09 0.74
N GLN A 134 0.76 -11.63 1.92
CA GLN A 134 1.69 -11.60 3.05
C GLN A 134 3.00 -12.30 2.67
N ALA A 135 2.94 -13.47 2.05
CA ALA A 135 4.10 -14.20 1.55
C ALA A 135 4.91 -13.42 0.52
N ARG A 136 4.23 -12.76 -0.43
CA ARG A 136 4.86 -11.86 -1.40
C ARG A 136 5.60 -10.73 -0.72
N ARG A 137 5.00 -10.09 0.28
CA ARG A 137 5.59 -8.97 1.00
C ARG A 137 6.82 -9.40 1.79
N VAL A 138 6.76 -10.52 2.51
CA VAL A 138 7.92 -11.07 3.21
C VAL A 138 9.01 -11.45 2.21
N PHE A 139 8.67 -12.12 1.10
CA PHE A 139 9.67 -12.43 0.07
C PHE A 139 10.36 -11.16 -0.46
N GLN A 140 9.61 -10.09 -0.71
CA GLN A 140 10.14 -8.80 -1.16
C GLN A 140 11.10 -8.14 -0.16
N THR A 141 11.03 -8.42 1.15
CA THR A 141 12.04 -7.90 2.08
C THR A 141 13.42 -8.52 1.87
N TYR A 142 13.50 -9.64 1.13
CA TYR A 142 14.75 -10.32 0.77
C TYR A 142 15.13 -10.10 -0.71
N ASP A 143 14.31 -9.38 -1.47
CA ASP A 143 14.54 -8.96 -2.86
C ASP A 143 14.51 -7.41 -2.93
N PRO A 144 15.56 -6.73 -2.44
CA PRO A 144 15.58 -5.26 -2.31
C PRO A 144 15.51 -4.55 -3.67
N GLU A 145 15.80 -5.25 -4.76
CA GLU A 145 15.77 -4.73 -6.12
C GLU A 145 14.42 -4.97 -6.82
N ASP A 146 13.45 -5.65 -6.18
CA ASP A 146 12.15 -6.06 -6.75
C ASP A 146 12.31 -6.80 -8.10
N ASN A 147 13.36 -7.62 -8.21
CA ASN A 147 13.69 -8.40 -9.42
C ASN A 147 12.75 -9.61 -9.61
N GLY A 148 11.98 -9.96 -8.59
CA GLY A 148 11.08 -11.12 -8.55
C GLY A 148 11.76 -12.42 -8.14
N PHE A 149 12.97 -12.37 -7.59
CA PHE A 149 13.73 -13.54 -7.16
C PHE A 149 14.69 -13.23 -6.01
N ILE A 150 15.08 -14.28 -5.27
CA ILE A 150 16.10 -14.23 -4.22
C ILE A 150 17.16 -15.31 -4.45
N PRO A 151 18.38 -15.15 -3.92
CA PRO A 151 19.34 -16.26 -3.82
C PRO A 151 18.75 -17.42 -3.01
N ASP A 152 19.06 -18.66 -3.41
CA ASP A 152 18.61 -19.87 -2.70
C ASP A 152 19.09 -19.93 -1.24
N SER A 153 20.20 -19.26 -0.92
CA SER A 153 20.73 -19.12 0.43
C SER A 153 19.77 -18.40 1.38
N LEU A 154 18.87 -17.56 0.88
CA LEU A 154 17.88 -16.82 1.67
C LEU A 154 16.56 -17.58 1.85
N LEU A 155 16.37 -18.73 1.21
CA LEU A 155 15.11 -19.48 1.27
C LEU A 155 14.72 -19.87 2.71
N GLU A 156 15.70 -20.29 3.51
CA GLU A 156 15.47 -20.68 4.91
C GLU A 156 14.95 -19.50 5.74
N ASP A 157 15.53 -18.31 5.57
CA ASP A 157 15.14 -17.10 6.30
C ASP A 157 13.74 -16.64 5.90
N VAL A 158 13.41 -16.69 4.60
CA VAL A 158 12.05 -16.37 4.11
C VAL A 158 11.02 -17.33 4.67
N MET A 159 11.32 -18.64 4.66
CA MET A 159 10.40 -19.65 5.19
C MET A 159 10.19 -19.49 6.69
N LYS A 160 11.25 -19.19 7.46
CA LYS A 160 11.15 -18.85 8.89
C LYS A 160 10.31 -17.61 9.14
N ALA A 161 10.52 -16.55 8.36
CA ALA A 161 9.74 -15.31 8.48
C ALA A 161 8.26 -15.50 8.15
N LEU A 162 7.92 -16.53 7.37
CA LEU A 162 6.55 -16.92 7.04
C LEU A 162 5.96 -18.01 7.93
N ASP A 163 6.67 -18.42 8.99
CA ASP A 163 6.26 -19.52 9.88
C ASP A 163 6.01 -20.84 9.11
N LEU A 164 6.79 -21.07 8.04
CA LEU A 164 6.80 -22.31 7.26
C LEU A 164 7.84 -23.28 7.84
N VAL A 165 7.67 -24.57 7.52
CA VAL A 165 8.63 -25.63 7.91
C VAL A 165 10.02 -25.31 7.35
N SER A 166 11.02 -25.21 8.23
CA SER A 166 12.36 -24.73 7.87
C SER A 166 13.50 -25.65 8.35
N ASP A 167 13.21 -26.95 8.50
CA ASP A 167 14.24 -27.95 8.80
C ASP A 167 15.23 -28.13 7.63
N PRO A 168 16.53 -28.34 7.88
CA PRO A 168 17.55 -28.39 6.83
C PRO A 168 17.27 -29.39 5.70
N GLU A 169 16.69 -30.55 6.03
CA GLU A 169 16.32 -31.58 5.05
C GLU A 169 15.18 -31.11 4.14
N TYR A 170 14.17 -30.43 4.72
CA TYR A 170 13.04 -29.90 3.98
C TYR A 170 13.44 -28.68 3.12
N ILE A 171 14.30 -27.80 3.64
CA ILE A 171 14.86 -26.67 2.86
C ILE A 171 15.58 -27.20 1.62
N ASN A 172 16.46 -28.20 1.76
CA ASN A 172 17.17 -28.79 0.63
C ASN A 172 16.21 -29.43 -0.39
N LEU A 173 15.14 -30.09 0.08
CA LEU A 173 14.10 -30.61 -0.79
C LEU A 173 13.40 -29.48 -1.58
N MET A 174 13.05 -28.38 -0.91
CA MET A 174 12.38 -27.24 -1.52
C MET A 174 13.29 -26.48 -2.49
N LYS A 175 14.59 -26.34 -2.19
CA LYS A 175 15.58 -25.79 -3.14
C LYS A 175 15.59 -26.55 -4.45
N ASN A 176 15.72 -27.87 -4.39
CA ASN A 176 15.71 -28.72 -5.60
C ASN A 176 14.39 -28.65 -6.36
N LYS A 177 13.26 -28.42 -5.66
CA LYS A 177 11.94 -28.32 -6.27
C LYS A 177 11.70 -26.98 -6.95
N LEU A 178 12.11 -25.89 -6.30
CA LEU A 178 11.89 -24.51 -6.76
C LEU A 178 12.94 -24.05 -7.76
N ASP A 179 14.14 -24.65 -7.73
CA ASP A 179 15.24 -24.42 -8.66
C ASP A 179 15.74 -25.75 -9.24
N PRO A 180 14.94 -26.43 -10.08
CA PRO A 180 15.31 -27.72 -10.66
C PRO A 180 16.50 -27.63 -11.63
N GLU A 181 16.80 -26.42 -12.13
CA GLU A 181 17.92 -26.16 -13.04
C GLU A 181 19.23 -25.86 -12.29
N GLY A 182 19.17 -25.64 -10.98
CA GLY A 182 20.34 -25.34 -10.15
C GLY A 182 20.99 -24.00 -10.47
N LEU A 183 20.17 -22.99 -10.79
CA LEU A 183 20.59 -21.63 -11.09
C LEU A 183 21.05 -20.85 -9.84
N GLY A 184 20.74 -21.35 -8.64
CA GLY A 184 21.02 -20.71 -7.35
C GLY A 184 20.01 -19.61 -6.98
N ILE A 185 18.84 -19.59 -7.62
CA ILE A 185 17.81 -18.56 -7.41
C ILE A 185 16.44 -19.18 -7.18
N ILE A 186 15.65 -18.55 -6.32
CA ILE A 186 14.26 -18.89 -6.06
C ILE A 186 13.38 -17.79 -6.64
N LEU A 187 12.47 -18.15 -7.53
CA LEU A 187 11.53 -17.22 -8.14
C LEU A 187 10.28 -17.06 -7.25
N LEU A 188 9.80 -15.83 -7.12
CA LEU A 188 8.61 -15.49 -6.32
C LEU A 188 7.34 -16.25 -6.80
N GLY A 189 7.14 -16.35 -8.12
CA GLY A 189 5.96 -17.01 -8.70
C GLY A 189 5.85 -18.50 -8.30
N PRO A 190 6.85 -19.33 -8.63
CA PRO A 190 6.93 -20.72 -8.17
C PRO A 190 6.85 -20.90 -6.66
N PHE A 191 7.51 -20.02 -5.89
CA PHE A 191 7.42 -20.04 -4.43
C PHE A 191 5.97 -19.87 -3.93
N LEU A 192 5.25 -18.87 -4.43
CA LEU A 192 3.85 -18.65 -4.07
C LEU A 192 2.95 -19.79 -4.52
N GLN A 193 3.20 -20.38 -5.70
CA GLN A 193 2.41 -21.50 -6.19
C GLN A 193 2.58 -22.76 -5.33
N GLU A 194 3.79 -22.99 -4.80
CA GLU A 194 4.10 -24.15 -3.98
C GLU A 194 3.50 -24.05 -2.58
N PHE A 195 3.69 -22.92 -1.90
CA PHE A 195 3.30 -22.76 -0.50
C PHE A 195 1.90 -22.14 -0.32
N PHE A 196 1.40 -21.44 -1.32
CA PHE A 196 0.12 -20.73 -1.30
C PHE A 196 -0.70 -20.99 -2.58
N PRO A 197 -1.06 -22.25 -2.88
CA PRO A 197 -1.69 -22.65 -4.14
C PRO A 197 -3.13 -22.16 -4.32
N ASP A 198 -3.85 -21.90 -3.22
CA ASP A 198 -5.24 -21.42 -3.25
C ASP A 198 -5.30 -19.93 -3.60
N GLN A 199 -4.99 -19.61 -4.85
CA GLN A 199 -5.06 -18.24 -5.42
C GLN A 199 -6.44 -17.85 -5.92
N GLY A 200 -7.49 -18.53 -5.44
CA GLY A 200 -8.87 -18.21 -5.85
C GLY A 200 -9.13 -16.73 -5.65
N SER A 201 -9.48 -16.02 -6.72
CA SER A 201 -10.02 -14.67 -6.61
C SER A 201 -11.28 -14.77 -5.75
N SER A 202 -11.16 -14.54 -4.45
CA SER A 202 -12.28 -14.59 -3.52
C SER A 202 -13.26 -13.43 -3.77
N GLY A 203 -12.88 -12.50 -4.65
CA GLY A 203 -13.71 -11.40 -5.09
C GLY A 203 -14.79 -11.85 -6.08
N PRO A 204 -15.93 -11.14 -6.10
CA PRO A 204 -17.00 -11.40 -7.05
C PRO A 204 -16.55 -11.15 -8.50
N GLU A 205 -17.05 -11.96 -9.45
CA GLU A 205 -16.78 -11.79 -10.89
C GLU A 205 -17.25 -10.42 -11.43
N SER A 206 -18.28 -9.86 -10.82
CA SER A 206 -18.77 -8.52 -11.13
C SER A 206 -19.26 -7.83 -9.85
N PHE A 207 -19.06 -6.53 -9.77
CA PHE A 207 -19.46 -5.73 -8.64
C PHE A 207 -19.87 -4.32 -9.07
N THR A 208 -20.69 -3.67 -8.25
CA THR A 208 -21.12 -2.29 -8.47
C THR A 208 -20.24 -1.34 -7.67
N VAL A 209 -19.78 -0.28 -8.33
CA VAL A 209 -18.98 0.79 -7.73
C VAL A 209 -19.68 2.12 -7.88
N TYR A 210 -19.35 3.01 -6.98
CA TYR A 210 -19.84 4.37 -6.91
C TYR A 210 -18.63 5.30 -6.93
N HIS A 211 -18.73 6.36 -7.72
CA HIS A 211 -17.67 7.35 -7.87
C HIS A 211 -18.22 8.73 -7.52
N TYR A 212 -17.49 9.44 -6.67
CA TYR A 212 -17.80 10.80 -6.28
C TYR A 212 -16.55 11.66 -6.43
N ASN A 213 -16.60 12.64 -7.31
CA ASN A 213 -15.48 13.53 -7.61
C ASN A 213 -15.69 14.97 -7.13
N GLY A 214 -16.82 15.29 -6.49
CA GLY A 214 -17.10 16.64 -6.00
C GLY A 214 -17.22 17.72 -7.08
N LEU A 215 -17.31 17.35 -8.37
CA LEU A 215 -17.47 18.29 -9.48
C LEU A 215 -18.95 18.40 -9.88
N LYS A 216 -19.49 19.62 -9.93
CA LYS A 216 -20.89 19.88 -10.32
C LYS A 216 -21.27 19.23 -11.65
N GLN A 217 -20.38 19.32 -12.64
CA GLN A 217 -20.57 18.78 -13.99
C GLN A 217 -20.73 17.25 -14.05
N SER A 218 -20.32 16.55 -12.99
CA SER A 218 -20.39 15.09 -12.91
C SER A 218 -21.64 14.60 -12.17
N ASN A 219 -22.51 15.52 -11.71
CA ASN A 219 -23.78 15.17 -11.09
C ASN A 219 -24.94 15.47 -12.05
N HIS A 220 -25.86 14.52 -12.25
CA HIS A 220 -27.05 14.66 -13.09
C HIS A 220 -27.94 15.88 -12.74
N SER A 221 -27.75 16.46 -11.55
CA SER A 221 -28.51 17.61 -11.05
C SER A 221 -27.66 18.86 -10.76
N GLU A 222 -26.38 18.89 -11.15
CA GLU A 222 -25.41 19.98 -10.89
C GLU A 222 -25.22 20.39 -9.42
N LYS A 223 -25.71 19.59 -8.48
CA LYS A 223 -25.52 19.82 -7.04
C LYS A 223 -24.31 19.05 -6.53
N VAL A 224 -23.55 19.65 -5.60
CA VAL A 224 -22.46 19.01 -4.84
C VAL A 224 -22.92 18.93 -3.41
#